data_AF-A0A442UAU5-F1
#
_entry.id   AF-A0A442UAU5-F1
#
_cell.length_a   1.000
_cell.length_b   1.000
_cell.length_c   1.000
_cell.angle_alpha   90.00
_cell.angle_beta   90.00
_cell.angle_gamma   90.00
#
_symmetry.space_group_name_H-M   'P 1'
#
loop_
_entity.id
_entity.type
_entity.pdbx_description
1 polymer ?
#
loop_
_entity_poly.entity_id
_entity_poly.type
_entity_poly.pdbx_seq_one_letter_code
_entity_poly.pdbx_strand_id
1 'polypeptide(L)'
;MRHLLTFTSGVRWIEDVEGDYTHPDANFLSYWAPVLDTDVDCIVSYMRRLPRANPPGTIYNYTDGDAHLAGIVISSAVGKPLSEYLSEKIWQPYGMEADAYWHLDASGNEQAGGFLSVTLRDQARFGQFILEGGNAGAVQVVPPDFLAAATSVQVNFVPGASSDAPLN
;
A
#
# COMPACT_ATOMS: atom_id res chain seq x y z
N MET A 1 -0.05 8.92 7.85
CA MET A 1 -0.21 8.93 6.38
C MET A 1 1.11 9.09 5.65
N ARG A 2 1.80 10.24 5.70
CA ARG A 2 3.07 10.45 4.97
C ARG A 2 4.07 9.29 5.11
N HIS A 3 4.34 8.86 6.35
CA HIS A 3 5.30 7.78 6.59
C HIS A 3 4.86 6.40 6.06
N LEU A 4 3.55 6.15 5.91
CA LEU A 4 3.07 4.92 5.29
C LEU A 4 3.35 4.93 3.78
N LEU A 5 3.05 6.06 3.12
CA LEU A 5 3.27 6.24 1.68
C LEU A 5 4.75 6.22 1.29
N THR A 6 5.66 6.39 2.24
CA THR A 6 7.11 6.39 2.03
C THR A 6 7.81 5.22 2.71
N PHE A 7 7.07 4.22 3.21
CA PHE A 7 7.63 3.01 3.84
C PHE A 7 8.61 3.33 4.98
N THR A 8 8.23 4.30 5.83
CA THR A 8 9.05 4.82 6.94
C THR A 8 8.26 4.90 8.24
N SER A 9 7.23 4.08 8.43
CA SER A 9 6.43 4.09 9.66
C SER A 9 7.26 3.74 10.91
N GLY A 10 8.36 3.02 10.72
CA GLY A 10 9.25 2.53 11.77
C GLY A 10 8.72 1.27 12.47
N VAL A 11 7.67 0.65 11.93
CA VAL A 11 7.18 -0.65 12.40
C VAL A 11 8.26 -1.71 12.16
N ARG A 12 8.41 -2.65 13.10
CA ARG A 12 9.24 -3.82 12.87
C ARG A 12 8.47 -4.75 11.93
N TRP A 13 8.97 -4.87 10.70
CA TRP A 13 8.40 -5.70 9.67
C TRP A 13 9.50 -6.40 8.88
N ILE A 14 9.38 -7.71 8.74
CA ILE A 14 10.21 -8.60 7.93
C ILE A 14 9.32 -9.11 6.80
N GLU A 15 9.60 -8.69 5.57
CA GLU A 15 8.77 -9.06 4.41
C GLU A 15 8.89 -10.56 4.10
N ASP A 16 10.12 -11.04 4.01
CA ASP A 16 10.51 -12.42 3.80
C ASP A 16 11.83 -12.70 4.55
N VAL A 17 12.19 -13.98 4.65
CA VAL A 17 13.52 -14.38 5.13
C VAL A 17 14.28 -15.02 3.99
N GLU A 18 15.24 -14.28 3.42
CA GLU A 18 16.07 -14.74 2.29
C GLU A 18 15.24 -15.20 1.07
N GLY A 19 14.12 -14.53 0.80
CA GLY A 19 13.16 -14.86 -0.26
C GLY A 19 12.10 -15.90 0.14
N ASP A 20 12.16 -16.44 1.36
CA ASP A 20 11.13 -17.31 1.91
C ASP A 20 10.05 -16.51 2.65
N TYR A 21 8.95 -16.24 1.94
CA TYR A 21 7.74 -15.60 2.48
C TYR A 21 6.97 -16.49 3.47
N THR A 22 7.29 -17.80 3.52
CA THR A 22 6.63 -18.77 4.40
C THR A 22 7.38 -18.97 5.72
N HIS A 23 8.56 -18.36 5.87
CA HIS A 23 9.36 -18.44 7.08
C HIS A 23 8.55 -17.91 8.28
N PRO A 24 8.62 -18.56 9.47
CA PRO A 24 7.82 -18.16 10.63
C PRO A 24 8.09 -16.73 11.14
N ASP A 25 9.26 -16.18 10.84
CA ASP A 25 9.61 -14.79 11.19
C ASP A 25 9.13 -13.77 10.14
N ALA A 26 8.70 -14.22 8.95
CA ALA A 26 8.16 -13.35 7.91
C ALA A 26 6.74 -12.89 8.26
N ASN A 27 6.48 -11.60 8.05
CA ASN A 27 5.20 -10.97 8.38
C ASN A 27 4.20 -11.02 7.22
N PHE A 28 4.66 -11.26 5.99
CA PHE A 28 3.82 -11.26 4.79
C PHE A 28 2.61 -12.21 4.92
N LEU A 29 2.78 -13.46 5.32
CA LEU A 29 1.63 -14.37 5.51
C LEU A 29 0.92 -14.19 6.85
N SER A 30 1.54 -13.51 7.80
CA SER A 30 1.04 -13.44 9.18
C SER A 30 -0.25 -12.60 9.30
N TYR A 31 -0.47 -11.62 8.42
CA TYR A 31 -1.73 -10.87 8.40
C TYR A 31 -2.88 -11.59 7.68
N TRP A 32 -2.60 -12.67 6.95
CA TRP A 32 -3.60 -13.55 6.33
C TRP A 32 -4.17 -14.58 7.31
N ALA A 33 -3.49 -14.77 8.45
CA ALA A 33 -3.93 -15.68 9.50
C ALA A 33 -5.32 -15.25 10.03
N PRO A 34 -6.15 -16.21 10.47
CA PRO A 34 -7.52 -15.92 10.92
C PRO A 34 -7.54 -14.82 11.97
N VAL A 35 -8.48 -13.89 11.76
CA VAL A 35 -8.60 -12.61 12.47
C VAL A 35 -8.45 -12.81 13.97
N LEU A 36 -7.36 -12.29 14.53
CA LEU A 36 -7.10 -12.39 15.97
C LEU A 36 -8.14 -11.59 16.78
N ASP A 37 -8.77 -10.58 16.15
CA ASP A 37 -9.90 -9.82 16.71
C ASP A 37 -11.02 -9.69 15.67
N THR A 38 -12.20 -10.25 15.90
CA THR A 38 -13.31 -10.23 14.93
C THR A 38 -13.89 -8.84 14.65
N ASP A 39 -13.57 -7.85 15.48
CA ASP A 39 -14.17 -6.51 15.44
C ASP A 39 -13.26 -5.47 14.77
N VAL A 40 -12.08 -5.88 14.29
CA VAL A 40 -11.07 -4.99 13.72
C VAL A 40 -10.52 -5.61 12.44
N ASP A 41 -10.23 -4.77 11.45
CA ASP A 41 -9.58 -5.18 10.21
C ASP A 41 -8.29 -6.00 10.45
N CYS A 42 -8.05 -7.00 9.60
CA CYS A 42 -6.93 -7.94 9.73
C CYS A 42 -5.57 -7.24 9.86
N ILE A 43 -5.28 -6.27 8.97
CA ILE A 43 -3.97 -5.61 9.01
C ILE A 43 -3.85 -4.72 10.24
N VAL A 44 -4.94 -4.05 10.63
CA VAL A 44 -4.96 -3.20 11.83
C VAL A 44 -4.78 -4.04 13.08
N SER A 45 -5.47 -5.18 13.15
CA SER A 45 -5.34 -6.16 14.22
C SER A 45 -3.89 -6.63 14.32
N TYR A 46 -3.27 -7.02 13.21
CA TYR A 46 -1.90 -7.51 13.20
C TYR A 46 -0.88 -6.41 13.54
N MET A 47 -0.85 -5.32 12.79
CA MET A 47 0.18 -4.28 12.90
C MET A 47 0.19 -3.57 14.26
N ARG A 48 -0.95 -3.41 14.93
CA ARG A 48 -1.00 -2.75 16.26
C ARG A 48 -0.25 -3.54 17.35
N ARG A 49 0.08 -4.80 17.11
CA ARG A 49 0.85 -5.67 18.01
C ARG A 49 2.34 -5.68 17.71
N LEU A 50 2.74 -5.21 16.53
CA LEU A 50 4.15 -5.18 16.14
C LEU A 50 4.90 -4.10 16.93
N PRO A 51 6.13 -4.38 17.38
CA PRO A 51 6.94 -3.37 18.04
C PRO A 51 7.41 -2.32 17.02
N ARG A 52 7.88 -1.19 17.52
CA ARG A 52 8.64 -0.22 16.71
C ARG A 52 10.09 -0.69 16.62
N ALA A 53 10.62 -0.75 15.41
CA ALA A 53 12.06 -0.92 15.17
C ALA A 53 12.78 0.44 15.16
N ASN A 54 12.12 1.48 14.64
CA ASN A 54 12.72 2.80 14.46
C ASN A 54 11.70 3.93 14.72
N PRO A 55 12.15 5.17 14.99
CA PRO A 55 11.28 6.34 14.92
C PRO A 55 10.69 6.51 13.50
N PRO A 56 9.45 7.04 13.35
CA PRO A 56 8.89 7.30 12.03
C PRO A 56 9.73 8.29 11.22
N GLY A 57 9.88 8.06 9.92
CA GLY A 57 10.57 8.93 8.98
C GLY A 57 12.09 8.78 8.96
N THR A 58 12.68 7.92 9.79
CA THR A 58 14.15 7.82 9.91
C THR A 58 14.78 6.73 9.05
N ILE A 59 14.07 5.62 8.81
CA ILE A 59 14.56 4.47 8.06
C ILE A 59 13.49 4.04 7.07
N TYR A 60 13.91 3.77 5.82
CA TYR A 60 13.11 3.10 4.82
C TYR A 60 13.10 1.59 5.08
N ASN A 61 11.91 1.01 5.16
CA ASN A 61 11.67 -0.43 5.26
C ASN A 61 10.46 -0.77 4.41
N TYR A 62 10.66 -1.50 3.29
CA TYR A 62 9.53 -1.97 2.50
C TYR A 62 8.61 -2.84 3.37
N THR A 63 7.32 -2.57 3.33
CA THR A 63 6.35 -3.21 4.23
C THR A 63 4.98 -3.20 3.58
N ASP A 64 4.51 -4.37 3.17
CA ASP A 64 3.15 -4.52 2.66
C ASP A 64 2.10 -4.00 3.65
N GLY A 65 2.34 -4.18 4.95
CA GLY A 65 1.47 -3.65 6.01
C GLY A 65 1.26 -2.13 5.95
N ASP A 66 2.29 -1.34 5.62
CA ASP A 66 2.18 0.12 5.52
C ASP A 66 1.22 0.49 4.37
N ALA A 67 1.31 -0.23 3.24
CA ALA A 67 0.45 -0.02 2.08
C ALA A 67 -1.00 -0.47 2.34
N HIS A 68 -1.21 -1.65 2.94
CA HIS A 68 -2.53 -2.10 3.37
C HIS A 68 -3.18 -1.11 4.35
N LEU A 69 -2.44 -0.67 5.37
CA LEU A 69 -2.94 0.30 6.35
C LEU A 69 -3.26 1.65 5.70
N ALA A 70 -2.47 2.10 4.73
CA ALA A 70 -2.81 3.30 3.95
C ALA A 70 -4.14 3.15 3.21
N GLY A 71 -4.40 1.96 2.64
CA GLY A 71 -5.68 1.60 2.04
C GLY A 71 -6.86 1.71 3.01
N ILE A 72 -6.73 1.13 4.21
CA ILE A 72 -7.76 1.23 5.26
C ILE A 72 -8.04 2.69 5.64
N VAL A 73 -6.99 3.50 5.77
CA VAL A 73 -7.15 4.93 6.08
C VAL A 73 -7.89 5.67 4.96
N ILE A 74 -7.59 5.38 3.69
CA ILE A 74 -8.28 5.99 2.54
C ILE A 74 -9.76 5.58 2.53
N SER A 75 -10.05 4.28 2.61
CA SER A 75 -11.41 3.75 2.65
C SER A 75 -12.23 4.38 3.80
N SER A 76 -11.64 4.45 4.99
CA SER A 76 -12.26 5.06 6.17
C SER A 76 -12.52 6.56 6.00
N ALA A 77 -11.59 7.29 5.37
CA ALA A 77 -11.72 8.73 5.17
C ALA A 77 -12.76 9.09 4.10
N VAL A 78 -12.88 8.26 3.06
CA VAL A 78 -13.84 8.45 1.96
C VAL A 78 -15.22 7.87 2.30
N GLY A 79 -15.28 6.86 3.17
CA GLY A 79 -16.49 6.12 3.51
C GLY A 79 -16.93 5.16 2.40
N LYS A 80 -15.97 4.66 1.60
CA LYS A 80 -16.22 3.77 0.44
C LYS A 80 -15.15 2.69 0.34
N PRO A 81 -15.49 1.49 -0.19
CA PRO A 81 -14.50 0.50 -0.58
C PRO A 81 -13.46 1.07 -1.55
N LEU A 82 -12.22 0.58 -1.49
CA LEU A 82 -11.14 1.10 -2.33
C LEU A 82 -11.41 0.86 -3.82
N SER A 83 -12.03 -0.28 -4.15
CA SER A 83 -12.43 -0.61 -5.52
C SER A 83 -13.45 0.38 -6.08
N GLU A 84 -14.46 0.77 -5.29
CA GLU A 84 -15.44 1.79 -5.70
C GLU A 84 -14.76 3.15 -5.89
N TYR A 85 -13.89 3.54 -4.94
CA TYR A 85 -13.18 4.81 -5.03
C TYR A 85 -12.24 4.88 -6.22
N LEU A 86 -11.47 3.82 -6.49
CA LEU A 86 -10.63 3.69 -7.69
C LEU A 86 -11.47 3.77 -8.96
N SER A 87 -12.63 3.09 -8.98
CA SER A 87 -13.55 3.09 -10.11
C SER A 87 -14.08 4.49 -10.43
N GLU A 88 -14.57 5.18 -9.40
CA GLU A 88 -15.13 6.53 -9.51
C GLU A 88 -14.07 7.57 -9.93
N LYS A 89 -12.87 7.50 -9.35
CA LYS A 89 -11.86 8.57 -9.53
C LYS A 89 -10.97 8.37 -10.73
N ILE A 90 -10.62 7.13 -11.08
CA ILE A 90 -9.63 6.84 -12.11
C ILE A 90 -10.22 5.92 -13.17
N TRP A 91 -10.77 4.76 -12.80
CA TRP A 91 -11.08 3.69 -13.74
C TRP A 91 -12.09 4.11 -14.81
N GLN A 92 -13.26 4.58 -14.38
CA GLN A 92 -14.33 5.03 -15.28
C GLN A 92 -13.98 6.36 -15.98
N PRO A 93 -13.51 7.41 -15.28
CA PRO A 93 -13.20 8.68 -15.93
C PRO A 93 -12.08 8.60 -16.96
N TYR A 94 -11.09 7.73 -16.74
CA TYR A 94 -9.96 7.54 -17.65
C TYR A 94 -10.29 6.60 -18.82
N GLY A 95 -11.39 5.86 -18.74
CA GLY A 95 -11.84 4.94 -19.80
C GLY A 95 -11.02 3.65 -19.84
N MET A 96 -10.79 3.03 -18.68
CA MET A 96 -10.29 1.65 -18.62
C MET A 96 -11.31 0.72 -19.30
N GLU A 97 -10.82 -0.27 -20.04
CA GLU A 97 -11.65 -1.08 -20.93
C GLU A 97 -12.32 -2.28 -20.25
N ALA A 98 -11.69 -2.85 -19.22
CA ALA A 98 -12.20 -4.01 -18.51
C ALA A 98 -12.33 -3.73 -17.02
N ASP A 99 -13.22 -4.47 -16.37
CA ASP A 99 -13.32 -4.49 -14.91
C ASP A 99 -12.01 -5.03 -14.30
N ALA A 100 -11.57 -4.39 -13.22
CA ALA A 100 -10.50 -4.89 -12.37
C ALA A 100 -11.06 -5.73 -11.22
N TYR A 101 -10.26 -6.67 -10.73
CA TYR A 101 -10.61 -7.49 -9.57
C TYR A 101 -9.59 -7.27 -8.47
N TRP A 102 -10.04 -6.84 -7.30
CA TRP A 102 -9.17 -6.63 -6.14
C TRP A 102 -9.44 -7.72 -5.12
N HIS A 103 -8.39 -8.44 -4.73
CA HIS A 103 -8.52 -9.46 -3.69
C HIS A 103 -8.88 -8.85 -2.34
N LEU A 104 -9.81 -9.48 -1.64
CA LEU A 104 -10.23 -9.10 -0.29
C LEU A 104 -9.43 -9.88 0.74
N ASP A 105 -9.23 -9.29 1.92
CA ASP A 105 -8.75 -10.00 3.09
C ASP A 105 -9.89 -10.71 3.83
N ALA A 106 -9.57 -11.36 4.96
CA ALA A 106 -10.56 -12.04 5.78
C ALA A 106 -11.53 -11.09 6.50
N SER A 107 -11.26 -9.77 6.52
CA SER A 107 -12.18 -8.73 7.00
C SER A 107 -13.09 -8.19 5.91
N GLY A 108 -12.90 -8.61 4.66
CA GLY A 108 -13.69 -8.18 3.50
C GLY A 108 -13.22 -6.86 2.89
N ASN A 109 -12.02 -6.37 3.23
CA ASN A 109 -11.46 -5.13 2.69
C ASN A 109 -10.42 -5.43 1.59
N GLU A 110 -10.29 -4.53 0.61
CA GLU A 110 -9.29 -4.69 -0.44
C GLU A 110 -7.86 -4.63 0.08
N GLN A 111 -7.04 -5.56 -0.39
CA GLN A 111 -5.65 -5.67 0.02
C GLN A 111 -4.76 -4.64 -0.70
N ALA A 112 -4.71 -3.42 -0.17
CA ALA A 112 -4.10 -2.27 -0.86
C ALA A 112 -2.58 -2.35 -1.19
N GLY A 113 -1.82 -3.20 -0.50
CA GLY A 113 -0.42 -3.50 -0.82
C GLY A 113 -0.20 -4.24 -2.14
N GLY A 114 -1.26 -4.76 -2.76
CA GLY A 114 -1.15 -5.44 -4.05
C GLY A 114 -2.49 -6.01 -4.53
N PHE A 115 -2.44 -7.19 -5.15
CA PHE A 115 -3.59 -8.03 -5.46
C PHE A 115 -4.71 -7.42 -6.34
N LEU A 116 -4.40 -6.34 -7.05
CA LEU A 116 -5.26 -5.81 -8.10
C LEU A 116 -4.96 -6.53 -9.43
N SER A 117 -5.93 -7.28 -9.94
CA SER A 117 -5.85 -7.96 -11.23
C SER A 117 -6.48 -7.09 -12.31
N VAL A 118 -5.69 -6.77 -13.34
CA VAL A 118 -6.07 -5.89 -14.44
C VAL A 118 -5.63 -6.48 -15.77
N THR A 119 -6.21 -6.03 -16.89
CA THR A 119 -5.71 -6.39 -18.21
C THR A 119 -4.38 -5.70 -18.48
N LEU A 120 -3.53 -6.30 -19.31
CA LEU A 120 -2.27 -5.65 -19.73
C LEU A 120 -2.49 -4.27 -20.34
N ARG A 121 -3.59 -4.11 -21.10
CA ARG A 121 -3.91 -2.83 -21.74
C ARG A 121 -4.34 -1.77 -20.73
N ASP A 122 -5.11 -2.15 -19.72
CA ASP A 122 -5.50 -1.21 -18.66
C ASP A 122 -4.33 -0.88 -17.72
N GLN A 123 -3.39 -1.80 -17.53
CA GLN A 123 -2.10 -1.49 -16.87
C GLN A 123 -1.31 -0.43 -17.68
N ALA A 124 -1.27 -0.55 -19.01
CA ALA A 124 -0.63 0.44 -19.87
C ALA A 124 -1.37 1.79 -19.83
N ARG A 125 -2.71 1.79 -19.77
CA ARG A 125 -3.52 2.99 -19.57
C ARG A 125 -3.24 3.67 -18.24
N PHE A 126 -3.07 2.92 -17.16
CA PHE A 126 -2.69 3.51 -15.87
C PHE A 126 -1.32 4.20 -15.97
N GLY A 127 -0.36 3.61 -16.69
CA GLY A 127 0.90 4.28 -17.02
C GLY A 127 0.70 5.58 -17.82
N GLN A 128 -0.16 5.55 -18.83
CA GLN A 128 -0.50 6.75 -19.62
C GLN A 128 -1.19 7.83 -18.76
N PHE A 129 -2.07 7.45 -17.83
CA PHE A 129 -2.72 8.38 -16.88
C PHE A 129 -1.68 9.14 -16.06
N ILE A 130 -0.63 8.45 -15.59
CA ILE A 130 0.50 9.08 -14.89
C ILE A 130 1.29 10.01 -15.83
N LEU A 131 1.56 9.60 -17.08
CA LEU A 131 2.24 10.45 -18.07
C LEU A 131 1.43 11.71 -18.44
N GLU A 132 0.10 11.65 -18.35
CA GLU A 132 -0.82 12.76 -18.59
C GLU A 132 -1.01 13.67 -17.37
N GLY A 133 -0.15 13.54 -16.35
CA GLY A 133 -0.18 14.39 -15.17
C GLY A 133 -1.17 13.94 -14.10
N GLY A 134 -1.66 12.70 -14.18
CA GLY A 134 -2.71 12.18 -13.32
C GLY A 134 -4.07 12.85 -13.57
N ASN A 135 -4.33 13.19 -14.83
CA ASN A 135 -5.60 13.75 -15.30
C ASN A 135 -6.43 12.66 -15.99
N ALA A 136 -7.73 12.67 -15.76
CA ALA A 136 -8.69 11.89 -16.51
C ALA A 136 -9.50 12.81 -17.44
N GLY A 137 -9.01 12.96 -18.67
CA GLY A 137 -9.52 13.97 -19.59
C GLY A 137 -9.34 15.38 -19.04
N ALA A 138 -10.45 16.10 -18.81
CA ALA A 138 -10.43 17.44 -18.22
C ALA A 138 -10.46 17.44 -16.68
N VAL A 139 -10.54 16.26 -16.04
CA VAL A 139 -10.63 16.14 -14.58
C VAL A 139 -9.24 15.95 -13.98
N GLN A 140 -8.85 16.87 -13.11
CA GLN A 140 -7.64 16.77 -12.30
C GLN A 140 -7.88 15.79 -11.14
N VAL A 141 -7.36 14.55 -11.26
CA VAL A 141 -7.61 13.49 -10.26
C VAL A 141 -6.65 13.60 -9.09
N VAL A 142 -5.36 13.83 -9.37
CA VAL A 142 -4.33 14.07 -8.34
C VAL A 142 -3.99 15.56 -8.25
N PRO A 143 -3.51 16.07 -7.11
CA PRO A 143 -3.03 17.46 -7.02
C PRO A 143 -1.98 17.79 -8.11
N PRO A 144 -1.95 19.02 -8.66
CA PRO A 144 -1.03 19.38 -9.75
C PRO A 144 0.45 19.18 -9.41
N ASP A 145 0.82 19.28 -8.14
CA ASP A 145 2.17 19.08 -7.62
C ASP A 145 2.45 17.63 -7.18
N PHE A 146 1.44 16.75 -7.19
CA PHE A 146 1.54 15.40 -6.67
C PHE A 146 2.64 14.60 -7.37
N LEU A 147 2.68 14.57 -8.71
CA LEU A 147 3.67 13.76 -9.43
C LEU A 147 5.09 14.31 -9.28
N ALA A 148 5.25 15.64 -9.23
CA ALA A 148 6.53 16.26 -8.95
C ALA A 148 7.03 15.88 -7.54
N ALA A 149 6.13 15.89 -6.55
CA ALA A 149 6.44 15.43 -5.21
C ALA A 149 6.74 13.92 -5.18
N ALA A 150 5.88 13.08 -5.75
CA ALA A 150 5.99 11.62 -5.73
C ALA A 150 7.25 11.08 -6.43
N THR A 151 7.79 11.83 -7.40
CA THR A 151 9.03 11.49 -8.11
C THR A 151 10.27 12.17 -7.53
N SER A 152 10.12 12.94 -6.45
CA SER A 152 11.23 13.52 -5.70
C SER A 152 11.67 12.61 -4.54
N VAL A 153 12.91 12.77 -4.11
CA VAL A 153 13.46 12.03 -2.96
C VAL A 153 12.65 12.37 -1.70
N GLN A 154 11.93 11.38 -1.17
CA GLN A 154 11.16 11.53 0.06
C GLN A 154 12.01 11.28 1.32
N VAL A 155 12.94 10.34 1.22
CA VAL A 155 13.80 9.91 2.33
C VAL A 155 15.18 9.61 1.78
N ASN A 156 16.21 10.16 2.43
CA ASN A 156 17.59 9.83 2.15
C ASN A 156 17.95 8.57 2.95
N PHE A 157 18.20 7.46 2.27
CA PHE A 157 18.68 6.24 2.92
C PHE A 157 20.07 5.86 2.40
N VAL A 158 20.86 5.23 3.26
CA VAL A 158 22.16 4.67 2.90
C VAL A 158 21.91 3.27 2.33
N PRO A 159 22.38 2.96 1.11
CA PRO A 159 22.26 1.60 0.55
C PRO A 159 22.87 0.57 1.51
N GLY A 160 22.09 -0.48 1.84
CA GLY A 160 22.53 -1.56 2.73
C GLY A 160 22.20 -1.39 4.22
N ALA A 161 21.57 -0.28 4.63
CA ALA A 161 20.93 -0.20 5.94
C ALA A 161 19.62 -1.01 5.92
N SER A 162 19.68 -2.31 6.23
CA SER A 162 18.45 -3.12 6.37
C SER A 162 17.82 -2.89 7.74
N SER A 163 16.49 -2.85 7.74
CA SER A 163 15.62 -3.01 8.90
C SER A 163 15.71 -4.40 9.54
N ASP A 164 16.25 -5.38 8.80
CA ASP A 164 16.40 -6.78 9.22
C ASP A 164 17.59 -7.00 10.16
N ALA A 165 18.43 -5.98 10.37
CA ALA A 165 19.49 -6.05 11.37
C ALA A 165 18.86 -6.20 12.76
N PRO A 166 19.18 -7.26 13.54
CA PRO A 166 18.73 -7.36 14.91
C PRO A 166 19.25 -6.14 15.68
N LEU A 167 18.35 -5.45 16.39
CA LEU A 167 18.76 -4.46 17.37
C LEU A 167 19.49 -5.20 18.49
N ASN A 168 20.73 -4.78 18.78
CA ASN A 168 21.53 -5.26 19.91
C ASN A 168 20.80 -5.14 21.24
#